data_AF-A0A853CNX9-F1
#
_entry.id   AF-A0A853CNX9-F1
#
_cell.length_a   1.000
_cell.length_b   1.000
_cell.length_c   1.000
_cell.angle_alpha   90.00
_cell.angle_beta   90.00
_cell.angle_gamma   90.00
#
_symmetry.space_group_name_H-M   'P 1'
#
loop_
_entity.id
_entity.type
_entity.pdbx_description
1 polymer ?
#
loop_
_entity_poly.entity_id
_entity_poly.type
_entity_poly.pdbx_seq_one_letter_code
_entity_poly.pdbx_strand_id
1 'polypeptide(L)'
;MALVYPVQADAPEPVDGTEPDFDELAADLSDTWLVEVAVGEDGDDACFGPLTARAAWDLAIDLDARRSSWLVSVVPLHVAGTADELIALFESEE
;
A
#
# COMPACT_ATOMS: atom_id res chain seq x y z
N MET A 1 4.41 -7.76 -12.55
CA MET A 1 3.50 -6.60 -12.61
C MET A 1 3.14 -6.33 -11.16
N ALA A 2 3.78 -5.34 -10.54
CA ALA A 2 3.49 -5.00 -9.15
C ALA A 2 2.08 -4.42 -9.05
N LEU A 3 1.28 -5.00 -8.17
CA LEU A 3 0.05 -4.39 -7.69
C LEU A 3 0.45 -3.41 -6.58
N VAL A 4 0.71 -2.16 -6.94
CA VAL A 4 0.97 -1.08 -5.97
C VAL A 4 -0.37 -0.74 -5.29
N TYR A 5 -0.80 -1.57 -4.33
CA TYR A 5 -1.88 -1.22 -3.39
C TYR A 5 -1.37 -0.14 -2.43
N PRO A 6 -2.21 0.76 -1.91
CA PRO A 6 -3.64 0.59 -1.66
C PRO A 6 -4.50 1.45 -2.57
N VAL A 7 -5.34 0.79 -3.35
CA VAL A 7 -6.42 1.43 -4.09
C VAL A 7 -7.45 1.89 -3.06
N GLN A 8 -7.95 3.13 -3.15
CA GLN A 8 -9.15 3.52 -2.41
C GLN A 8 -10.24 2.48 -2.68
N ALA A 9 -10.91 1.96 -1.65
CA ALA A 9 -11.89 0.88 -1.83
C ALA A 9 -13.00 1.23 -2.85
N ASP A 10 -13.27 2.52 -3.06
CA ASP A 10 -14.24 3.05 -4.02
C ASP A 10 -13.63 3.54 -5.36
N ALA A 11 -12.31 3.45 -5.56
CA ALA A 11 -11.72 3.81 -6.86
C ALA A 11 -11.99 2.69 -7.88
N PRO A 12 -12.31 3.04 -9.13
CA PRO A 12 -12.47 2.05 -10.19
C PRO A 12 -11.18 1.23 -10.32
N GLU A 13 -11.30 -0.08 -10.53
CA GLU A 13 -10.14 -0.93 -10.79
C GLU A 13 -9.32 -0.33 -11.95
N PRO A 14 -7.99 -0.21 -11.81
CA PRO A 14 -7.16 0.35 -12.87
C PRO A 14 -7.29 -0.52 -14.12
N VAL A 15 -7.48 0.13 -15.26
CA VAL A 15 -7.60 -0.59 -16.55
C VAL A 15 -6.24 -1.19 -16.91
N ASP A 16 -6.22 -2.47 -17.28
CA ASP A 16 -5.02 -3.17 -17.74
C ASP A 16 -4.24 -2.36 -18.78
N GLY A 17 -2.97 -2.08 -18.50
CA GLY A 17 -2.08 -1.31 -19.36
C GLY A 17 -2.05 0.20 -19.12
N THR A 18 -2.75 0.70 -18.11
CA THR A 18 -2.61 2.09 -17.63
C THR A 18 -1.30 2.23 -16.85
N GLU A 19 -0.52 3.28 -17.14
CA GLU A 19 0.67 3.60 -16.36
C GLU A 19 0.26 4.03 -14.95
N PRO A 20 0.95 3.56 -13.89
CA PRO A 20 0.58 3.89 -12.52
C PRO A 20 0.73 5.39 -12.27
N ASP A 21 -0.33 6.02 -11.76
CA ASP A 21 -0.36 7.44 -11.43
C ASP A 21 -0.47 7.68 -9.92
N PHE A 22 0.27 8.67 -9.41
CA PHE A 22 0.31 8.93 -7.97
C PHE A 22 -1.01 9.52 -7.45
N ASP A 23 -1.78 10.25 -8.26
CA ASP A 23 -3.07 10.79 -7.82
C ASP A 23 -4.12 9.67 -7.60
N GLU A 24 -3.87 8.46 -8.11
CA GLU A 24 -4.67 7.26 -7.82
C GLU A 24 -4.31 6.62 -6.47
N LEU A 25 -3.15 6.96 -5.90
CA LEU A 25 -2.78 6.52 -4.55
C LEU A 25 -3.67 7.25 -3.53
N ALA A 26 -4.25 6.49 -2.60
CA ALA A 26 -5.05 6.98 -1.50
C ALA A 26 -4.25 7.76 -0.43
N ALA A 27 -3.44 8.75 -0.82
CA ALA A 27 -2.48 9.44 0.02
C ALA A 27 -3.11 10.17 1.23
N ASP A 28 -4.42 10.46 1.18
CA ASP A 28 -5.19 11.06 2.28
C ASP A 28 -5.46 10.09 3.45
N LEU A 29 -5.30 8.78 3.25
CA LEU A 29 -5.51 7.77 4.29
C LEU A 29 -4.50 7.88 5.45
N SER A 30 -3.30 8.41 5.19
CA SER A 30 -2.30 8.60 6.22
C SER A 30 -1.22 9.60 5.82
N ASP A 31 -0.62 10.28 6.80
CA ASP A 31 0.62 11.03 6.61
C ASP A 31 1.86 10.12 6.59
N THR A 32 1.74 8.87 7.05
CA THR A 32 2.86 7.94 7.26
C THR A 32 2.60 6.59 6.57
N TRP A 33 3.60 6.06 5.88
CA TRP A 33 3.47 4.91 5.00
C TRP A 33 4.59 3.90 5.17
N LEU A 34 4.31 2.64 4.82
CA LEU A 34 5.26 1.54 4.70
C LEU A 34 5.26 1.00 3.27
N VAL A 35 6.39 0.44 2.83
CA VAL A 35 6.49 -0.36 1.61
C VAL A 35 6.86 -1.78 2.01
N GLU A 36 5.98 -2.73 1.72
CA GLU A 36 6.19 -4.16 1.96
C GLU A 36 6.62 -4.83 0.66
N VAL A 37 7.66 -5.66 0.73
CA VAL A 37 8.22 -6.36 -0.42
C VAL A 37 8.25 -7.85 -0.10
N ALA A 38 7.48 -8.64 -0.84
CA ALA A 38 7.49 -10.09 -0.74
C ALA A 38 8.35 -10.70 -1.86
N VAL A 39 9.38 -11.45 -1.48
CA VAL A 39 10.31 -12.09 -2.40
C VAL A 39 10.02 -13.59 -2.48
N GLY A 40 8.99 -13.97 -3.23
CA GLY A 40 8.62 -15.37 -3.47
C GLY A 40 7.61 -15.94 -2.48
N GLU A 41 7.25 -17.22 -2.65
CA GLU A 41 6.19 -17.90 -1.87
C GLU A 41 6.62 -18.33 -0.46
N ASP A 42 7.92 -18.30 -0.16
CA ASP A 42 8.49 -18.77 1.12
C ASP A 42 8.51 -17.70 2.25
N GLY A 43 7.93 -16.51 2.02
CA GLY A 43 7.66 -15.54 3.08
C GLY A 43 8.85 -14.69 3.55
N ASP A 44 9.87 -14.49 2.70
CA ASP A 44 10.86 -13.44 2.92
C ASP A 44 10.25 -12.07 2.58
N ASP A 45 9.48 -11.53 3.54
CA ASP A 45 8.86 -10.22 3.47
C ASP A 45 9.73 -9.17 4.17
N ALA A 46 9.89 -8.00 3.55
CA ALA A 46 10.59 -6.86 4.14
C ALA A 46 9.71 -5.61 4.11
N CYS A 47 9.57 -4.95 5.26
CA CYS A 47 8.84 -3.68 5.40
C CYS A 47 9.82 -2.51 5.53
N PHE A 48 9.60 -1.45 4.76
CA PHE A 48 10.41 -0.23 4.75
C PHE A 48 9.58 1.00 5.10
N GLY A 49 10.02 1.73 6.12
CA GLY A 49 9.48 3.03 6.51
C GLY A 49 9.78 3.36 7.98
N PRO A 50 9.12 4.36 8.58
CA PRO A 50 8.06 5.19 8.01
C PRO A 50 8.51 6.11 6.87
N LEU A 51 7.65 6.30 5.86
CA LEU A 51 7.86 7.17 4.71
C LEU A 51 6.68 8.16 4.54
N THR A 52 6.90 9.25 3.80
CA THR A 52 5.78 10.04 3.26
C THR A 52 5.12 9.27 2.12
N ALA A 53 3.85 9.58 1.81
CA ALA A 53 3.11 8.94 0.71
C ALA A 53 3.90 8.95 -0.61
N ARG A 54 4.49 10.10 -0.96
CA ARG A 54 5.29 10.25 -2.17
C ARG A 54 6.56 9.41 -2.16
N ALA A 55 7.27 9.35 -1.03
CA ALA A 55 8.48 8.55 -0.94
C ALA A 55 8.18 7.04 -0.98
N ALA A 56 7.06 6.60 -0.40
CA ALA A 56 6.61 5.22 -0.50
C ALA A 56 6.24 4.84 -1.94
N TRP A 57 5.51 5.71 -2.64
CA TRP A 57 5.18 5.53 -4.06
C TRP A 57 6.41 5.44 -4.95
N ASP A 58 7.31 6.43 -4.86
CA ASP A 58 8.50 6.49 -5.70
C ASP A 58 9.38 5.24 -5.47
N LEU A 59 9.48 4.77 -4.23
CA LEU A 59 10.20 3.52 -3.90
C LEU A 59 9.52 2.29 -4.53
N ALA A 60 8.20 2.21 -4.48
CA ALA A 60 7.46 1.07 -5.03
C ALA A 60 7.62 0.98 -6.55
N ILE A 61 7.51 2.10 -7.27
CA ILE A 61 7.73 2.18 -8.72
C ILE A 61 9.17 1.80 -9.07
N ASP A 62 10.15 2.32 -8.32
CA ASP A 62 11.57 1.99 -8.53
C ASP A 62 11.87 0.49 -8.33
N LEU A 63 11.19 -0.14 -7.37
CA LEU A 63 11.31 -1.57 -7.10
C LEU A 63 10.68 -2.41 -8.21
N ASP A 64 9.46 -2.10 -8.64
CA ASP A 64 8.79 -2.81 -9.74
C ASP A 64 9.60 -2.71 -11.04
N ALA A 65 10.11 -1.52 -11.37
CA ALA A 65 10.93 -1.32 -12.56
C ALA A 65 12.22 -2.15 -12.59
N ARG A 66 12.82 -2.42 -11.41
CA ARG A 66 14.07 -3.19 -11.29
C ARG A 66 13.85 -4.69 -11.05
N ARG A 67 12.72 -5.04 -10.44
CA ARG A 67 12.39 -6.39 -9.96
C ARG A 67 10.88 -6.65 -10.07
N SER A 68 10.37 -6.66 -11.30
CA SER A 68 8.94 -6.85 -11.61
C SER A 68 8.33 -8.20 -11.19
N SER A 69 9.17 -9.13 -10.71
CA SER A 69 8.78 -10.42 -10.14
C SER A 69 8.53 -10.38 -8.63
N TRP A 70 8.91 -9.29 -7.96
CA TRP A 70 8.62 -9.10 -6.53
C TRP A 70 7.21 -8.52 -6.38
N LEU A 71 6.52 -8.92 -5.32
CA LEU A 71 5.28 -8.27 -4.92
C LEU A 71 5.66 -7.06 -4.07
N VAL A 72 5.17 -5.88 -4.43
CA VAL A 72 5.44 -4.64 -3.70
C VAL A 72 4.11 -4.00 -3.34
N SER A 73 3.87 -3.80 -2.04
CA SER A 73 2.65 -3.19 -1.50
C SER A 73 3.00 -1.90 -0.75
N VAL A 74 2.25 -0.83 -0.98
CA VAL A 74 2.35 0.42 -0.23
C VAL A 74 1.22 0.40 0.82
N VAL A 75 1.55 0.60 2.10
CA VAL A 75 0.57 0.42 3.19
C VAL A 75 0.51 1.69 4.05
N PRO A 76 -0.68 2.31 4.23
CA PRO A 76 -0.83 3.46 5.11
C PRO A 76 -0.72 3.01 6.56
N LEU A 77 0.15 3.64 7.32
CA LEU A 77 0.14 3.54 8.78
C LEU A 77 -1.02 4.39 9.29
N HIS A 78 -2.18 3.80 9.51
CA HIS A 78 -3.30 4.51 10.11
C HIS A 78 -2.91 4.99 11.51
N VAL A 79 -3.23 6.25 11.81
CA VAL A 79 -3.03 6.82 13.15
C VAL A 79 -3.72 5.92 14.16
N ALA A 80 -3.03 5.61 15.26
CA ALA A 80 -3.53 4.73 16.30
C ALA A 80 -4.89 5.21 16.82
N GLY A 81 -5.97 4.54 16.38
CA GLY A 81 -7.24 4.59 17.08
C GLY A 81 -7.09 4.00 18.47
N THR A 82 -7.98 4.37 19.38
CA THR A 82 -8.11 3.69 20.67
C THR A 82 -8.48 2.21 20.46
N ALA A 83 -8.19 1.37 21.45
CA ALA A 83 -8.60 -0.04 21.38
C ALA A 83 -10.11 -0.18 21.12
N ASP A 84 -10.93 0.69 21.72
CA ASP A 84 -12.37 0.72 21.53
C ASP A 84 -12.77 1.07 20.08
N GLU A 85 -12.11 2.05 19.45
CA GLU A 85 -12.34 2.39 18.04
C GLU A 85 -11.94 1.24 17.10
N LEU A 86 -10.83 0.56 17.39
CA LEU A 86 -10.41 -0.61 16.60
C LEU A 86 -11.39 -1.77 16.74
N ILE A 87 -11.86 -2.06 17.95
CA ILE A 87 -12.85 -3.11 18.19
C ILE A 87 -14.16 -2.79 17.46
N ALA A 88 -14.64 -1.54 17.56
CA ALA A 88 -15.87 -1.11 16.93
C ALA A 88 -15.87 -1.27 15.40
N LEU A 89 -14.71 -1.14 14.74
CA LEU A 89 -14.59 -1.35 13.28
C LEU A 89 -14.88 -2.80 12.86
N PHE A 90 -14.48 -3.79 13.66
CA PHE A 90 -14.71 -5.21 13.34
C PHE A 90 -16.05 -5.73 13.87
N GLU A 91 -16.62 -5.09 14.89
CA GLU A 91 -17.92 -5.46 15.47
C GLU A 91 -19.12 -4.75 14.80
N SER A 92 -18.89 -3.72 13.97
CA SER A 92 -19.98 -2.99 13.28
C SER A 92 -20.44 -3.63 11.95
N GLU A 93 -19.80 -4.71 11.50
CA GLU A 93 -20.21 -5.50 10.32
C GLU A 93 -21.09 -6.71 10.70
N GLU A 94 -22.13 -6.48 11.52
CA GLU A 94 -23.24 -7.43 11.75
C GLU A 94 -24.59 -6.89 11.25
#